data_AF-A4BN58-F1
#
_entry.id   AF-A4BN58-F1
#
_cell.length_a   1.000
_cell.length_b   1.000
_cell.length_c   1.000
_cell.angle_alpha   90.00
_cell.angle_beta   90.00
_cell.angle_gamma   90.00
#
_symmetry.space_group_name_H-M   'P 1'
#
loop_
_entity.id
_entity.type
_entity.pdbx_description
1 polymer ?
#
loop_
_entity_poly.entity_id
_entity_poly.type
_entity_poly.pdbx_seq_one_letter_code
_entity_poly.pdbx_strand_id
1 'polypeptide(L)'
;MRVRADAAQGAFFGDYIVGSREGHSYRVEFRSSEQPINSCDCVDYEVNGLGTCKHIEAVRQHLRGKRMSTQRSVTEVYLDRCDQYGEGPRIRVLWADQLRTDDRVSEVVRPFFGASDVLLGEPADALPALDRAAQEAGLGLERVRLSEHITPWIKRLQRQRRRASGRRHLLADVAAGKQNLDVLRYPLYAYQQEGMLHLAFKGRAILADEMGLGKTVQAIAACELLRRLRGGGARAGDQPRVPKNRVGRADRPVHHFAGPGDHRTAQRAAASIPPGPPSSISPTMSRFATTARTYSAC
;
A
#
# COMPACT_ATOMS: atom_id res chain seq x y z
N MET A 1 -25.04 -0.61 11.93
CA MET A 1 -24.04 0.44 12.24
C MET A 1 -24.78 1.67 12.73
N ARG A 2 -24.19 2.49 13.61
CA ARG A 2 -24.80 3.77 14.01
C ARG A 2 -24.17 4.89 13.18
N VAL A 3 -24.98 5.69 12.50
CA VAL A 3 -24.51 6.81 11.69
C VAL A 3 -24.89 8.11 12.38
N ARG A 4 -23.95 9.04 12.50
CA ARG A 4 -24.16 10.41 12.97
C ARG A 4 -23.41 11.38 12.08
N ALA A 5 -23.91 12.59 11.91
CA ALA A 5 -23.13 13.67 11.28
C ALA A 5 -21.96 14.05 12.21
N ASP A 6 -20.78 14.33 11.64
CA ASP A 6 -19.59 14.74 12.40
C ASP A 6 -19.68 16.21 12.85
N ALA A 7 -20.43 17.03 12.09
CA ALA A 7 -20.74 18.41 12.42
C ALA A 7 -22.26 18.67 12.46
N ALA A 8 -22.67 19.76 13.10
CA ALA A 8 -24.04 20.26 13.14
C ALA A 8 -24.49 20.86 11.80
N GLN A 9 -24.33 20.13 10.71
CA GLN A 9 -24.70 20.57 9.37
C GLN A 9 -26.00 19.84 8.96
N GLY A 10 -27.07 20.62 8.77
CA GLY A 10 -28.35 20.16 8.22
C GLY A 10 -28.32 19.86 6.71
N ALA A 11 -27.12 19.69 6.13
CA ALA A 11 -26.91 19.41 4.71
C ALA A 11 -26.81 17.91 4.44
N PHE A 12 -27.31 17.48 3.28
CA PHE A 12 -27.31 16.08 2.89
C PHE A 12 -25.89 15.56 2.60
N PHE A 13 -25.06 16.39 1.98
CA PHE A 13 -23.64 16.11 1.73
C PHE A 13 -22.77 16.68 2.86
N GLY A 14 -21.73 15.95 3.24
CA GLY A 14 -20.84 16.32 4.36
C GLY A 14 -20.21 15.12 5.04
N ASP A 15 -19.72 15.34 6.26
CA ASP A 15 -18.98 14.34 7.02
C ASP A 15 -19.87 13.56 7.98
N TYR A 16 -19.70 12.24 7.98
CA TYR A 16 -20.43 11.32 8.81
C TYR A 16 -19.47 10.41 9.58
N ILE A 17 -19.84 10.08 10.82
CA ILE A 17 -19.18 9.06 11.62
C ILE A 17 -20.06 7.82 11.68
N VAL A 18 -19.50 6.68 11.27
CA VAL A 18 -20.14 5.37 11.26
C VAL A 18 -19.52 4.49 12.33
N GLY A 19 -20.28 4.18 13.37
CA GLY A 19 -19.90 3.29 14.45
C GLY A 19 -20.19 1.81 14.14
N SER A 20 -19.21 0.95 14.41
CA SER A 20 -19.35 -0.50 14.44
C SER A 20 -19.94 -0.97 15.77
N ARG A 21 -20.39 -2.23 15.83
CA ARG A 21 -20.83 -2.87 17.09
C ARG A 21 -19.67 -3.16 18.05
N GLU A 22 -18.46 -3.22 17.52
CA GLU A 22 -17.22 -3.55 18.23
C GLU A 22 -16.53 -2.30 18.81
N GLY A 23 -17.14 -1.12 18.69
CA GLY A 23 -16.62 0.14 19.23
C GLY A 23 -15.69 0.92 18.29
N HIS A 24 -15.46 0.44 17.06
CA HIS A 24 -14.73 1.20 16.05
C HIS A 24 -15.60 2.29 15.42
N SER A 25 -15.01 3.43 15.08
CA SER A 25 -15.66 4.53 14.36
C SER A 25 -14.90 4.86 13.09
N TYR A 26 -15.63 5.04 12.00
CA TYR A 26 -15.09 5.35 10.68
C TYR A 26 -15.66 6.68 10.19
N ARG A 27 -14.81 7.57 9.70
CA ARG A 27 -15.22 8.82 9.05
C ARG A 27 -15.54 8.56 7.58
N VAL A 28 -16.63 9.16 7.12
CA VAL A 28 -17.11 9.12 5.73
C VAL A 28 -17.32 10.55 5.25
N GLU A 29 -16.59 10.93 4.21
CA GLU A 29 -16.81 12.18 3.47
C GLU A 29 -17.81 11.87 2.34
N PHE A 30 -19.09 12.24 2.56
CA PHE A 30 -20.21 11.87 1.69
C PHE A 30 -20.55 13.03 0.73
N ARG A 31 -20.19 12.86 -0.53
CA ARG A 31 -20.30 13.85 -1.61
C ARG A 31 -21.41 13.57 -2.59
N SER A 32 -21.84 12.32 -2.76
CA SER A 32 -22.87 11.94 -3.73
C SER A 32 -23.67 10.70 -3.28
N SER A 33 -24.98 10.71 -3.52
CA SER A 33 -25.86 9.56 -3.33
C SER A 33 -25.82 8.57 -4.49
N GLU A 34 -25.28 8.97 -5.64
CA GLU A 34 -25.36 8.21 -6.89
C GLU A 34 -23.97 7.83 -7.39
N GLN A 35 -23.05 8.80 -7.39
CA GLN A 35 -21.71 8.63 -7.94
C GLN A 35 -20.74 8.04 -6.90
N PRO A 36 -19.75 7.25 -7.33
CA PRO A 36 -18.76 6.62 -6.46
C PRO A 36 -17.63 7.58 -6.04
N ILE A 37 -17.97 8.83 -5.69
CA ILE A 37 -17.02 9.91 -5.33
C ILE A 37 -16.92 10.15 -3.81
N ASN A 38 -17.56 9.30 -3.02
CA ASN A 38 -17.51 9.35 -1.55
C ASN A 38 -16.20 8.76 -1.06
N SER A 39 -15.77 9.15 0.14
CA SER A 39 -14.55 8.60 0.76
C SER A 39 -14.80 8.06 2.16
N CYS A 40 -14.01 7.05 2.56
CA CYS A 40 -14.05 6.49 3.90
C CYS A 40 -12.64 6.15 4.40
N ASP A 41 -12.40 6.27 5.69
CA ASP A 41 -11.10 5.95 6.33
C ASP A 41 -10.90 4.45 6.62
N CYS A 42 -11.85 3.59 6.23
CA CYS A 42 -11.72 2.15 6.48
C CYS A 42 -10.76 1.46 5.49
N VAL A 43 -10.14 0.36 5.95
CA VAL A 43 -9.17 -0.42 5.17
C VAL A 43 -9.79 -0.99 3.89
N ASP A 44 -11.06 -1.41 3.92
CA ASP A 44 -11.78 -1.94 2.76
C ASP A 44 -11.84 -0.90 1.62
N TYR A 45 -12.31 0.32 1.90
CA TYR A 45 -12.34 1.42 0.93
C TYR A 45 -10.94 1.80 0.42
N GLU A 46 -9.92 1.69 1.29
CA GLU A 46 -8.55 2.00 0.91
C GLU A 46 -8.01 1.08 -0.20
N VAL A 47 -8.43 -0.19 -0.23
CA VAL A 47 -7.82 -1.24 -1.09
C VAL A 47 -8.72 -1.76 -2.20
N ASN A 48 -10.04 -1.62 -2.09
CA ASN A 48 -10.97 -2.29 -3.01
C ASN A 48 -11.12 -1.63 -4.39
N GLY A 49 -10.85 -0.33 -4.51
CA GLY A 49 -10.96 0.42 -5.78
C GLY A 49 -12.40 0.63 -6.30
N LEU A 50 -13.43 0.26 -5.52
CA LEU A 50 -14.83 0.27 -5.97
C LEU A 50 -15.51 1.64 -5.84
N GLY A 51 -14.90 2.57 -5.10
CA GLY A 51 -15.53 3.85 -4.75
C GLY A 51 -16.70 3.72 -3.76
N THR A 52 -16.84 2.56 -3.12
CA THR A 52 -17.77 2.35 -2.00
C THR A 52 -17.23 1.34 -0.97
N CYS A 53 -17.86 1.31 0.20
CA CYS A 53 -17.65 0.32 1.24
C CYS A 53 -18.92 0.21 2.10
N LYS A 54 -18.96 -0.78 3.00
CA LYS A 54 -20.11 -0.97 3.91
C LYS A 54 -20.48 0.27 4.74
N HIS A 55 -19.52 1.16 5.04
CA HIS A 55 -19.78 2.38 5.81
C HIS A 55 -20.41 3.48 4.95
N ILE A 56 -19.95 3.65 3.70
CA ILE A 56 -20.56 4.58 2.74
C ILE A 56 -22.01 4.16 2.46
N GLU A 57 -22.25 2.86 2.27
CA GLU A 57 -23.61 2.34 2.06
C GLU A 57 -24.49 2.50 3.31
N ALA A 58 -23.92 2.40 4.51
CA ALA A 58 -24.65 2.71 5.74
C ALA A 58 -25.07 4.19 5.80
N VAL A 59 -24.21 5.12 5.38
CA VAL A 59 -24.56 6.55 5.28
C VAL A 59 -25.64 6.77 4.23
N ARG A 60 -25.49 6.17 3.03
CA ARG A 60 -26.49 6.23 1.95
C ARG A 60 -27.86 5.75 2.42
N GLN A 61 -27.90 4.62 3.14
CA GLN A 61 -29.14 4.09 3.73
C GLN A 61 -29.69 5.02 4.81
N HIS A 62 -28.84 5.58 5.67
CA HIS A 62 -29.23 6.51 6.73
C HIS A 62 -29.86 7.81 6.20
N LEU A 63 -29.41 8.28 5.04
CA LEU A 63 -29.90 9.51 4.40
C LEU A 63 -31.12 9.27 3.49
N ARG A 64 -31.43 8.02 3.15
CA ARG A 64 -32.54 7.68 2.28
C ARG A 64 -33.86 8.19 2.85
N GLY A 65 -34.59 8.99 2.06
CA GLY A 65 -35.89 9.54 2.43
C GLY A 65 -35.85 10.76 3.36
N LYS A 66 -34.67 11.24 3.76
CA LYS A 66 -34.54 12.49 4.52
C LYS A 66 -34.70 13.69 3.59
N ARG A 67 -35.46 14.69 4.05
CA ARG A 67 -35.60 15.99 3.37
C ARG A 67 -34.56 16.94 3.91
N MET A 68 -33.43 17.03 3.22
CA MET A 68 -32.30 17.90 3.56
C MET A 68 -31.84 18.60 2.27
N SER A 69 -31.18 19.75 2.40
CA SER A 69 -30.61 20.42 1.23
C SER A 69 -29.52 19.56 0.61
N THR A 70 -29.62 19.32 -0.70
CA THR A 70 -28.61 18.63 -1.51
C THR A 70 -27.69 19.63 -2.23
N GLN A 71 -27.81 20.92 -1.94
CA GLN A 71 -26.96 21.93 -2.55
C GLN A 71 -25.56 21.92 -1.93
N ARG A 72 -24.53 21.88 -2.77
CA ARG A 72 -23.12 22.04 -2.35
C ARG A 72 -22.74 23.50 -2.34
N SER A 73 -22.32 23.99 -1.18
CA SER A 73 -21.81 25.36 -0.99
C SER A 73 -20.29 25.46 -1.01
N VAL A 74 -19.58 24.33 -0.91
CA VAL A 74 -18.13 24.27 -0.76
C VAL A 74 -17.53 23.59 -1.98
N THR A 75 -16.46 24.17 -2.54
CA THR A 75 -15.64 23.50 -3.55
C THR A 75 -14.67 22.57 -2.84
N GLU A 76 -14.63 21.31 -3.23
CA GLU A 76 -13.85 20.30 -2.54
C GLU A 76 -12.84 19.62 -3.47
N VAL A 77 -11.58 19.58 -3.04
CA VAL A 77 -10.54 18.76 -3.66
C VAL A 77 -10.46 17.44 -2.92
N TYR A 78 -10.66 16.34 -3.64
CA TYR A 78 -10.76 15.01 -3.04
C TYR A 78 -9.93 13.97 -3.78
N LEU A 79 -9.62 12.88 -3.05
CA LEU A 79 -8.98 11.71 -3.61
C LEU A 79 -10.06 10.76 -4.16
N ASP A 80 -10.17 10.69 -5.47
CA ASP A 80 -10.97 9.68 -6.14
C ASP A 80 -10.19 8.36 -6.16
N ARG A 81 -10.78 7.34 -5.54
CA ARG A 81 -10.23 5.97 -5.49
C ARG A 81 -11.01 4.99 -6.35
N CYS A 82 -12.06 5.44 -7.02
CA CYS A 82 -12.82 4.58 -7.91
C CYS A 82 -11.94 4.28 -9.13
N ASP A 83 -11.47 3.04 -9.23
CA ASP A 83 -10.50 2.63 -10.23
C ASP A 83 -11.16 1.73 -11.28
N GLN A 84 -12.16 2.26 -11.97
CA GLN A 84 -12.94 1.50 -12.96
C GLN A 84 -12.09 1.04 -14.15
N TYR A 85 -11.00 1.76 -14.45
CA TYR A 85 -10.17 1.56 -15.63
C TYR A 85 -8.73 1.13 -15.33
N GLY A 86 -8.38 0.85 -14.07
CA GLY A 86 -7.04 0.41 -13.67
C GLY A 86 -5.97 1.50 -13.73
N GLU A 87 -6.38 2.77 -13.68
CA GLU A 87 -5.50 3.94 -13.71
C GLU A 87 -5.00 4.34 -12.30
N GLY A 88 -5.62 3.78 -11.27
CA GLY A 88 -5.33 4.07 -9.88
C GLY A 88 -5.94 5.39 -9.36
N PRO A 89 -5.71 5.73 -8.08
CA PRO A 89 -6.32 6.89 -7.46
C PRO A 89 -5.88 8.22 -8.09
N ARG A 90 -6.83 9.14 -8.28
CA ARG A 90 -6.60 10.47 -8.85
C ARG A 90 -7.15 11.56 -7.92
N ILE A 91 -6.54 12.74 -7.94
CA ILE A 91 -7.06 13.89 -7.22
C ILE A 91 -7.98 14.67 -8.16
N ARG A 92 -9.19 14.94 -7.70
CA ARG A 92 -10.21 15.63 -8.48
C ARG A 92 -10.79 16.81 -7.70
N VAL A 93 -11.39 17.75 -8.41
CA VAL A 93 -12.15 18.85 -7.82
C VAL A 93 -13.64 18.63 -8.03
N LEU A 94 -14.42 18.88 -6.98
CA LEU A 94 -15.86 18.95 -7.00
C LEU A 94 -16.27 20.40 -6.73
N TRP A 95 -16.81 21.07 -7.74
CA TRP A 95 -17.23 22.46 -7.65
C TRP A 95 -18.52 22.63 -6.85
N ALA A 96 -18.67 23.75 -6.15
CA ALA A 96 -19.94 24.13 -5.53
C ALA A 96 -21.00 24.40 -6.62
N ASP A 97 -22.27 24.01 -6.38
CA ASP A 97 -23.30 23.93 -7.43
C ASP A 97 -23.66 25.30 -8.04
N GLN A 98 -23.52 26.38 -7.26
CA GLN A 98 -23.84 27.75 -7.69
C GLN A 98 -22.58 28.62 -7.84
N LEU A 99 -21.41 28.00 -8.01
CA LEU A 99 -20.17 28.74 -8.19
C LEU A 99 -20.15 29.45 -9.54
N ARG A 100 -19.99 30.77 -9.53
CA ARG A 100 -19.84 31.55 -10.77
C ARG A 100 -18.43 31.36 -11.34
N THR A 101 -18.29 31.48 -12.66
CA THR A 101 -16.99 31.33 -13.33
C THR A 101 -16.01 32.46 -12.98
N ASP A 102 -16.52 33.66 -12.68
CA ASP A 102 -15.78 34.83 -12.20
C ASP A 102 -15.59 34.84 -10.68
N ASP A 103 -15.99 33.77 -9.97
CA ASP A 103 -15.77 33.66 -8.54
C ASP A 103 -14.27 33.45 -8.25
N ARG A 104 -13.78 34.14 -7.21
CA ARG A 104 -12.41 34.02 -6.70
C ARG A 104 -11.96 32.58 -6.46
N VAL A 105 -12.85 31.69 -6.03
CA VAL A 105 -12.56 30.26 -5.87
C VAL A 105 -12.22 29.62 -7.20
N SER A 106 -12.97 29.93 -8.27
CA SER A 106 -12.67 29.41 -9.61
C SER A 106 -11.33 29.93 -10.11
N GLU A 107 -11.06 31.23 -9.96
CA GLU A 107 -9.78 31.85 -10.37
C GLU A 107 -8.56 31.17 -9.72
N VAL A 108 -8.66 30.81 -8.44
CA VAL A 108 -7.56 30.24 -7.67
C VAL A 108 -7.43 28.73 -7.88
N VAL A 109 -8.55 27.99 -7.88
CA VAL A 109 -8.53 26.53 -7.90
C VAL A 109 -8.35 26.00 -9.33
N ARG A 110 -9.04 26.58 -10.32
CA ARG A 110 -9.11 26.06 -11.70
C ARG A 110 -7.74 25.89 -12.37
N PRO A 111 -6.73 26.77 -12.18
CA PRO A 111 -5.40 26.59 -12.77
C PRO A 111 -4.68 25.29 -12.37
N PHE A 112 -5.07 24.67 -11.26
CA PHE A 112 -4.49 23.41 -10.78
C PHE A 112 -5.14 22.17 -11.39
N PHE A 113 -6.26 22.31 -12.12
CA PHE A 113 -7.03 21.18 -12.65
C PHE A 113 -7.17 21.28 -14.17
N GLY A 114 -7.11 20.12 -14.83
CA GLY A 114 -7.34 20.00 -16.26
C GLY A 114 -8.84 20.05 -16.61
N ALA A 115 -9.15 19.96 -17.90
CA ALA A 115 -10.53 19.98 -18.40
C ALA A 115 -11.41 18.83 -17.85
N SER A 116 -10.80 17.74 -17.39
CA SER A 116 -11.50 16.59 -16.77
C SER A 116 -11.61 16.69 -15.24
N ASP A 117 -11.38 17.88 -14.67
CA ASP A 117 -11.34 18.15 -13.23
C ASP A 117 -10.31 17.30 -12.47
N VAL A 118 -9.25 16.84 -13.15
CA VAL A 118 -8.14 16.07 -12.56
C VAL A 118 -6.97 17.00 -12.29
N LEU A 119 -6.34 16.85 -11.12
CA LEU A 119 -5.18 17.64 -10.70
C LEU A 119 -4.05 17.54 -11.73
N LEU A 120 -3.49 18.68 -12.11
CA LEU A 120 -2.34 18.80 -12.98
C LEU A 120 -1.04 18.72 -12.17
N GLY A 121 -0.02 18.09 -12.75
CA GLY A 121 1.30 17.96 -12.13
C GLY A 121 1.37 16.92 -11.01
N GLU A 122 2.47 16.96 -10.27
CA GLU A 122 2.73 16.01 -9.19
C GLU A 122 1.98 16.43 -7.91
N PRO A 123 1.13 15.55 -7.32
CA PRO A 123 0.33 15.90 -6.14
C PRO A 123 1.11 16.44 -4.94
N ALA A 124 2.35 15.97 -4.75
CA ALA A 124 3.22 16.42 -3.66
C ALA A 124 3.64 17.90 -3.78
N ASP A 125 3.60 18.46 -4.99
CA ASP A 125 4.02 19.83 -5.28
C ASP A 125 2.80 20.74 -5.54
N ALA A 126 1.83 20.23 -6.31
CA ALA A 126 0.65 20.98 -6.72
C ALA A 126 -0.29 21.32 -5.55
N LEU A 127 -0.49 20.40 -4.61
CA LEU A 127 -1.43 20.64 -3.50
C LEU A 127 -0.93 21.66 -2.47
N PRO A 128 0.34 21.65 -2.02
CA PRO A 128 0.86 22.74 -1.21
C PRO A 128 0.82 24.09 -1.93
N ALA A 129 0.99 24.11 -3.26
CA ALA A 129 0.87 25.34 -4.03
C ALA A 129 -0.59 25.84 -4.10
N LEU A 130 -1.56 24.93 -4.27
CA LEU A 130 -2.98 25.25 -4.20
C LEU A 130 -3.38 25.79 -2.81
N ASP A 131 -2.94 25.14 -1.75
CA ASP A 131 -3.21 25.54 -0.37
C ASP A 131 -2.67 26.96 -0.09
N ARG A 132 -1.43 27.25 -0.51
CA ARG A 132 -0.88 28.61 -0.42
C ARG A 132 -1.67 29.63 -1.23
N ALA A 133 -2.02 29.31 -2.48
CA ALA A 133 -2.80 30.21 -3.33
C ALA A 133 -4.19 30.51 -2.74
N ALA A 134 -4.84 29.51 -2.12
CA ALA A 134 -6.11 29.67 -1.43
C ALA A 134 -5.96 30.58 -0.20
N GLN A 135 -4.91 30.39 0.61
CA GLN A 135 -4.61 31.23 1.78
C GLN A 135 -4.30 32.68 1.39
N GLU A 136 -3.46 32.90 0.37
CA GLU A 136 -3.12 34.24 -0.14
C GLU A 136 -4.35 34.97 -0.71
N ALA A 137 -5.30 34.23 -1.27
CA ALA A 137 -6.57 34.77 -1.76
C ALA A 137 -7.63 34.96 -0.65
N GLY A 138 -7.33 34.62 0.61
CA GLY A 138 -8.26 34.73 1.73
C GLY A 138 -9.44 33.75 1.64
N LEU A 139 -9.26 32.60 0.97
CA LEU A 139 -10.28 31.57 0.85
C LEU A 139 -10.23 30.64 2.07
N GLY A 140 -11.27 30.69 2.91
CA GLY A 140 -11.40 29.80 4.05
C GLY A 140 -11.91 28.40 3.67
N LEU A 141 -11.88 27.49 4.66
CA LEU A 141 -12.30 26.09 4.52
C LEU A 141 -13.80 25.94 4.19
N GLU A 142 -14.60 26.95 4.51
CA GLU A 142 -16.01 27.07 4.15
C GLU A 142 -16.25 27.32 2.65
N ARG A 143 -15.21 27.68 1.90
CA ARG A 143 -15.28 27.89 0.44
C ARG A 143 -14.49 26.86 -0.33
N VAL A 144 -13.30 26.52 0.14
CA VAL A 144 -12.40 25.52 -0.46
C VAL A 144 -11.94 24.53 0.60
N ARG A 145 -12.31 23.27 0.42
CA ARG A 145 -11.92 22.18 1.34
C ARG A 145 -11.00 21.19 0.63
N LEU A 146 -9.97 20.73 1.34
CA LEU A 146 -9.19 19.56 0.93
C LEU A 146 -9.63 18.36 1.75
N SER A 147 -9.94 17.24 1.08
CA SER A 147 -10.26 15.96 1.71
C SER A 147 -9.14 15.50 2.64
N GLU A 148 -9.52 14.95 3.79
CA GLU A 148 -8.55 14.44 4.78
C GLU A 148 -7.79 13.21 4.27
N HIS A 149 -8.31 12.53 3.24
CA HIS A 149 -7.70 11.32 2.68
C HIS A 149 -6.51 11.59 1.75
N ILE A 150 -6.32 12.84 1.32
CA ILE A 150 -5.25 13.23 0.40
C ILE A 150 -3.88 13.11 1.07
N THR A 151 -3.70 13.73 2.24
CA THR A 151 -2.40 13.78 2.92
C THR A 151 -1.85 12.38 3.28
N PRO A 152 -2.64 11.47 3.88
CA PRO A 152 -2.20 10.08 4.12
C PRO A 152 -1.80 9.34 2.84
N TRP A 153 -2.51 9.59 1.73
CA TRP A 153 -2.22 8.98 0.43
C TRP A 153 -0.89 9.48 -0.15
N ILE A 154 -0.63 10.80 -0.14
CA ILE A 154 0.65 11.37 -0.59
C ILE A 154 1.82 10.80 0.23
N LYS A 155 1.67 10.77 1.56
CA LYS A 155 2.70 10.18 2.45
C LYS A 155 2.97 8.72 2.10
N ARG A 156 1.94 7.96 1.71
CA ARG A 156 2.08 6.56 1.28
C ARG A 156 2.83 6.46 -0.05
N LEU A 157 2.47 7.28 -1.03
CA LEU A 157 3.11 7.33 -2.35
C LEU A 157 4.60 7.69 -2.22
N GLN A 158 4.93 8.71 -1.43
CA GLN A 158 6.31 9.10 -1.13
C GLN A 158 7.10 7.98 -0.45
N ARG A 159 6.50 7.26 0.53
CA ARG A 159 7.14 6.09 1.17
C ARG A 159 7.36 4.95 0.18
N GLN A 160 6.44 4.71 -0.76
CA GLN A 160 6.61 3.71 -1.82
C GLN A 160 7.76 4.09 -2.75
N ARG A 161 7.76 5.32 -3.27
CA ARG A 161 8.83 5.84 -4.13
C ARG A 161 10.19 5.81 -3.46
N ARG A 162 10.29 6.22 -2.19
CA ARG A 162 11.54 6.16 -1.42
C ARG A 162 12.08 4.74 -1.31
N ARG A 163 11.21 3.75 -1.04
CA ARG A 163 11.62 2.35 -0.96
C ARG A 163 12.06 1.79 -2.32
N ALA A 164 11.32 2.10 -3.38
CA ALA A 164 11.69 1.71 -4.74
C ALA A 164 13.04 2.32 -5.15
N SER A 165 13.23 3.62 -4.90
CA SER A 165 14.49 4.32 -5.13
C SER A 165 15.63 3.74 -4.30
N GLY A 166 15.41 3.49 -3.00
CA GLY A 166 16.40 2.87 -2.13
C GLY A 166 16.84 1.48 -2.61
N ARG A 167 15.89 0.66 -3.08
CA ARG A 167 16.20 -0.65 -3.68
C ARG A 167 17.07 -0.50 -4.92
N ARG A 168 16.71 0.43 -5.82
CA ARG A 168 17.48 0.68 -7.05
C ARG A 168 18.91 1.12 -6.75
N HIS A 169 19.09 2.06 -5.83
CA HIS A 169 20.43 2.52 -5.43
C HIS A 169 21.25 1.39 -4.82
N LEU A 170 20.68 0.61 -3.89
CA LEU A 170 21.36 -0.54 -3.30
C LEU A 170 21.84 -1.54 -4.38
N LEU A 171 20.97 -1.89 -5.32
CA LEU A 171 21.31 -2.82 -6.38
C LEU A 171 22.38 -2.26 -7.33
N ALA A 172 22.36 -0.96 -7.62
CA ALA A 172 23.39 -0.31 -8.40
C ALA A 172 24.76 -0.32 -7.68
N ASP A 173 24.77 -0.07 -6.37
CA ASP A 173 26.00 -0.14 -5.57
C ASP A 173 26.55 -1.57 -5.48
N VAL A 174 25.67 -2.58 -5.40
CA VAL A 174 26.07 -3.99 -5.46
C VAL A 174 26.67 -4.34 -6.82
N ALA A 175 26.04 -3.91 -7.92
CA ALA A 175 26.57 -4.13 -9.27
C ALA A 175 27.93 -3.43 -9.50
N ALA A 176 28.13 -2.27 -8.87
CA ALA A 176 29.39 -1.53 -8.91
C ALA A 176 30.45 -2.07 -7.92
N GLY A 177 30.17 -3.15 -7.18
CA GLY A 177 31.08 -3.73 -6.19
C GLY A 177 31.31 -2.88 -4.93
N LYS A 178 30.52 -1.81 -4.73
CA LYS A 178 30.61 -0.91 -3.57
C LYS A 178 29.95 -1.50 -2.32
N GLN A 179 28.98 -2.40 -2.52
CA GLN A 179 28.29 -3.11 -1.46
C GLN A 179 28.11 -4.59 -1.81
N ASN A 180 27.83 -5.41 -0.80
CA ASN A 180 27.45 -6.82 -0.98
C ASN A 180 26.16 -7.09 -0.19
N LEU A 181 25.33 -7.99 -0.72
CA LEU A 181 24.09 -8.49 -0.11
C LEU A 181 24.35 -9.56 0.97
N ASP A 182 25.59 -9.99 1.18
CA ASP A 182 25.98 -10.87 2.28
C ASP A 182 25.90 -10.13 3.63
N VAL A 183 24.69 -10.10 4.19
CA VAL A 183 24.39 -9.44 5.47
C VAL A 183 24.56 -10.38 6.66
N LEU A 184 24.61 -11.69 6.43
CA LEU A 184 24.76 -12.72 7.47
C LEU A 184 26.15 -13.37 7.44
N ARG A 185 26.43 -14.20 8.45
CA ARG A 185 27.67 -14.98 8.55
C ARG A 185 27.84 -15.97 7.38
N TYR A 186 26.74 -16.57 6.93
CA TYR A 186 26.72 -17.50 5.80
C TYR A 186 26.03 -16.83 4.62
N PRO A 187 26.54 -17.02 3.39
CA PRO A 187 25.96 -16.41 2.20
C PRO A 187 24.57 -16.96 1.95
N LEU A 188 23.69 -16.09 1.46
CA LEU A 188 22.33 -16.46 1.06
C LEU A 188 22.34 -16.97 -0.37
N TYR A 189 21.49 -17.96 -0.67
CA TYR A 189 21.19 -18.33 -2.06
C TYR A 189 20.52 -17.17 -2.80
N ALA A 190 20.66 -17.11 -4.13
CA ALA A 190 20.10 -16.02 -4.94
C ALA A 190 18.61 -15.76 -4.68
N TYR A 191 17.79 -16.83 -4.62
CA TYR A 191 16.36 -16.71 -4.32
C TYR A 191 16.09 -16.18 -2.90
N GLN A 192 16.95 -16.49 -1.93
CA GLN A 192 16.84 -15.98 -0.56
C GLN A 192 17.21 -14.50 -0.48
N GLN A 193 18.15 -14.04 -1.31
CA GLN A 193 18.47 -12.62 -1.44
C GLN A 193 17.29 -11.85 -2.04
N GLU A 194 16.60 -12.42 -3.03
CA GLU A 194 15.38 -11.84 -3.58
C GLU A 194 14.26 -11.72 -2.53
N GLY A 195 14.04 -12.78 -1.74
CA GLY A 195 13.09 -12.76 -0.63
C GLY A 195 13.46 -11.76 0.46
N MET A 196 14.75 -11.66 0.81
CA MET A 196 15.28 -10.62 1.69
C MET A 196 14.98 -9.21 1.16
N LEU A 197 15.27 -8.94 -0.12
CA LEU A 197 15.04 -7.64 -0.76
C LEU A 197 13.54 -7.33 -0.89
N HIS A 198 12.70 -8.33 -1.11
CA HIS A 198 11.24 -8.20 -1.11
C HIS A 198 10.75 -7.73 0.26
N LEU A 199 11.17 -8.41 1.33
CA LEU A 199 10.82 -8.06 2.71
C LEU A 199 11.34 -6.66 3.11
N ALA A 200 12.58 -6.33 2.76
CA ALA A 200 13.20 -5.06 3.14
C ALA A 200 12.55 -3.84 2.45
N PHE A 201 12.11 -3.96 1.19
CA PHE A 201 11.67 -2.81 0.40
C PHE A 201 10.16 -2.75 0.11
N LYS A 202 9.39 -3.83 0.22
CA LYS A 202 7.92 -3.78 0.00
C LYS A 202 7.10 -3.34 1.23
N GLY A 203 7.73 -3.18 2.40
CA GLY A 203 7.09 -2.70 3.63
C GLY A 203 6.22 -3.77 4.28
N ARG A 204 4.89 -3.62 4.25
CA ARG A 204 4.00 -4.73 4.64
C ARG A 204 4.05 -5.77 3.53
N ALA A 205 4.80 -6.84 3.76
CA ALA A 205 5.06 -7.88 2.78
C ALA A 205 4.77 -9.25 3.39
N ILE A 206 4.17 -10.13 2.60
CA ILE A 206 4.04 -11.56 2.90
C ILE A 206 5.11 -12.28 2.10
N LEU A 207 5.78 -13.23 2.75
CA LEU A 207 6.71 -14.16 2.12
C LEU A 207 6.15 -15.57 2.32
N ALA A 208 5.70 -16.18 1.23
CA ALA A 208 4.96 -17.43 1.23
C ALA A 208 5.66 -18.52 0.40
N ASP A 209 6.99 -18.53 0.42
CA ASP A 209 7.80 -19.59 -0.18
C ASP A 209 7.42 -20.98 0.37
N GLU A 210 7.74 -22.04 -0.37
CA GLU A 210 7.56 -23.42 0.07
C GLU A 210 8.29 -23.74 1.39
N MET A 211 7.88 -24.83 2.04
CA MET A 211 8.53 -25.31 3.26
C MET A 211 9.98 -25.72 2.97
N GLY A 212 10.89 -25.42 3.90
CA GLY A 212 12.31 -25.75 3.75
C GLY A 212 13.16 -24.72 2.99
N LEU A 213 12.56 -23.76 2.27
CA LEU A 213 13.31 -22.73 1.52
C LEU A 213 13.99 -21.65 2.38
N GLY A 214 13.83 -21.73 3.71
CA GLY A 214 14.55 -20.84 4.63
C GLY A 214 13.91 -19.46 4.82
N LYS A 215 12.58 -19.36 4.84
CA LYS A 215 11.86 -18.09 5.11
C LYS A 215 12.37 -17.37 6.37
N THR A 216 12.75 -18.12 7.41
CA THR A 216 13.33 -17.58 8.64
C THR A 216 14.66 -16.87 8.38
N VAL A 217 15.58 -17.47 7.61
CA VAL A 217 16.87 -16.86 7.32
C VAL A 217 16.71 -15.63 6.43
N GLN A 218 15.77 -15.65 5.48
CA GLN A 218 15.42 -14.49 4.66
C GLN A 218 14.90 -13.32 5.50
N ALA A 219 14.03 -13.60 6.49
CA ALA A 219 13.50 -12.58 7.40
C ALA A 219 14.60 -11.98 8.29
N ILE A 220 15.49 -12.81 8.86
CA ILE A 220 16.63 -12.33 9.66
C ILE A 220 17.54 -11.44 8.81
N ALA A 221 17.85 -11.87 7.58
CA ALA A 221 18.65 -11.09 6.65
C ALA A 221 17.99 -9.74 6.30
N ALA A 222 16.67 -9.73 6.10
CA ALA A 222 15.94 -8.50 5.81
C ALA A 222 15.99 -7.51 6.98
N CYS A 223 15.86 -8.00 8.22
CA CYS A 223 16.01 -7.19 9.43
C CYS A 223 17.42 -6.59 9.54
N GLU A 224 18.45 -7.39 9.28
CA GLU A 224 19.84 -6.92 9.31
C GLU A 224 20.11 -5.88 8.21
N LEU A 225 19.62 -6.11 6.99
CA LEU A 225 19.72 -5.14 5.90
C LEU A 225 19.03 -3.82 6.27
N LEU A 226 17.81 -3.87 6.82
CA LEU A 226 17.08 -2.68 7.27
C LEU A 226 17.83 -1.94 8.40
N ARG A 227 18.47 -2.67 9.32
CA ARG A 227 19.32 -2.08 10.37
C ARG A 227 20.49 -1.32 9.76
N ARG A 228 21.19 -1.89 8.77
CA ARG A 228 22.29 -1.23 8.05
C ARG A 228 21.82 0.01 7.29
N LEU A 229 20.69 -0.08 6.59
CA LEU A 229 20.12 1.05 5.84
C LEU A 229 19.66 2.20 6.75
N ARG A 230 19.21 1.90 7.97
CA ARG A 230 18.84 2.92 8.98
C ARG A 230 20.08 3.48 9.71
N GLY A 231 21.05 2.62 9.99
CA GLY A 231 22.30 2.98 10.67
C GLY A 231 23.29 3.75 9.80
N GLY A 232 23.21 3.63 8.48
CA GLY A 232 24.09 4.33 7.52
C GLY A 232 23.93 5.85 7.43
N GLY A 233 23.02 6.46 8.20
CA GLY A 233 23.01 7.90 8.47
C GLY A 233 24.06 8.33 9.52
N ALA A 234 24.63 7.37 10.26
CA ALA A 234 25.79 7.56 11.10
C ALA A 234 26.98 6.85 10.44
N ARG A 235 27.89 7.68 9.91
CA ARG A 235 29.25 7.42 9.43
C ARG A 235 29.71 5.96 9.42
N ALA A 236 30.10 5.52 8.21
CA ALA A 236 31.06 4.43 8.02
C ALA A 236 32.27 4.65 8.93
N GLY A 237 32.47 3.74 9.90
CA GLY A 237 33.55 3.84 10.87
C GLY A 237 33.54 2.75 11.92
N ASP A 238 32.37 2.21 12.29
CA ASP A 238 32.30 1.22 13.36
C ASP A 238 31.71 -0.11 12.87
N GLN A 239 32.56 -0.92 12.23
CA GLN A 239 32.31 -2.35 12.16
C GLN A 239 32.72 -2.95 13.50
N PRO A 240 31.84 -3.66 14.23
CA PRO A 240 32.32 -4.56 15.27
C PRO A 240 33.12 -5.67 14.57
N ARG A 241 34.45 -5.56 14.64
CA ARG A 241 35.36 -6.63 14.22
C ARG A 241 35.12 -7.83 15.13
N VAL A 242 34.52 -8.88 14.58
CA VAL A 242 34.56 -10.21 15.22
C VAL A 242 36.03 -10.69 15.14
N PRO A 243 36.72 -10.92 16.26
CA PRO A 243 38.11 -11.39 16.21
C PRO A 243 38.17 -12.76 15.55
N LYS A 244 38.98 -12.88 14.50
CA LYS A 244 39.42 -14.19 13.99
C LYS A 244 40.43 -14.77 14.99
N ASN A 245 40.17 -16.00 15.43
CA ASN A 245 41.03 -16.90 16.20
C ASN A 245 41.27 -16.57 17.68
N ARG A 246 40.52 -17.28 18.54
CA ARG A 246 41.10 -17.96 19.70
C ARG A 246 40.42 -19.32 19.84
N VAL A 247 41.16 -20.38 19.52
CA VAL A 247 40.79 -21.75 19.88
C VAL A 247 40.82 -21.79 21.40
N GLY A 248 39.64 -21.83 22.01
CA GLY A 248 39.44 -21.93 23.45
C GLY A 248 38.24 -22.82 23.69
N ARG A 249 38.53 -24.08 23.98
CA ARG A 249 37.58 -25.12 24.35
C ARG A 249 36.74 -24.65 25.55
N ALA A 250 35.42 -24.66 25.41
CA ALA A 250 34.50 -24.67 26.55
C ALA A 250 33.29 -25.51 26.16
N ASP A 251 33.11 -26.58 26.94
CA ASP A 251 32.10 -27.60 26.81
C ASP A 251 30.67 -27.08 27.10
N ARG A 252 29.70 -27.72 26.41
CA ARG A 252 28.36 -28.11 26.90
C ARG A 252 27.20 -27.08 26.92
N PRO A 253 25.92 -27.55 26.87
CA PRO A 253 25.21 -27.69 25.61
C PRO A 253 23.83 -26.99 25.55
N VAL A 254 23.28 -27.02 24.34
CA VAL A 254 21.95 -26.57 23.89
C VAL A 254 20.83 -27.04 24.83
N HIS A 255 20.02 -26.09 25.33
CA HIS A 255 18.74 -26.40 25.97
C HIS A 255 17.73 -26.86 24.91
N HIS A 256 17.41 -28.15 24.94
CA HIS A 256 16.20 -28.71 24.36
C HIS A 256 14.95 -28.15 25.07
N PHE A 257 14.00 -27.63 24.31
CA PHE A 257 12.62 -27.43 24.75
C PHE A 257 11.90 -28.78 24.72
N ALA A 258 11.60 -29.34 25.89
CA ALA A 258 10.78 -30.54 26.04
C ALA A 258 9.31 -30.15 26.26
N GLY A 259 8.42 -30.63 25.39
CA GLY A 259 6.98 -30.70 25.67
C GLY A 259 6.64 -31.99 26.44
N PRO A 260 5.55 -32.02 27.23
CA PRO A 260 5.19 -33.20 28.01
C PRO A 260 4.57 -34.32 27.14
N GLY A 261 4.94 -35.57 27.47
CA GLY A 261 4.42 -36.82 26.90
C GLY A 261 2.92 -37.03 27.17
N ASP A 262 2.27 -38.07 26.63
CA ASP A 262 2.68 -39.47 26.75
C ASP A 262 1.90 -40.40 25.78
N HIS A 263 2.36 -41.67 25.71
CA HIS A 263 1.73 -42.90 25.19
C HIS A 263 2.18 -43.49 23.82
N ARG A 264 3.28 -44.26 23.93
CA ARG A 264 3.41 -45.73 23.72
C ARG A 264 2.92 -46.43 22.43
N THR A 265 3.88 -47.20 21.88
CA THR A 265 3.84 -48.56 21.26
C THR A 265 3.31 -48.79 19.84
N ALA A 266 4.22 -49.18 18.93
CA ALA A 266 4.24 -50.45 18.17
C ALA A 266 5.32 -50.37 17.05
N GLN A 267 6.49 -50.99 17.24
CA GLN A 267 6.91 -52.27 16.62
C GLN A 267 7.04 -52.30 15.08
N ARG A 268 8.33 -52.36 14.66
CA ARG A 268 8.96 -53.14 13.58
C ARG A 268 8.08 -53.62 12.41
N ALA A 269 8.47 -53.25 11.18
CA ALA A 269 8.78 -54.20 10.11
C ALA A 269 9.62 -53.50 9.02
N ALA A 270 10.74 -54.12 8.66
CA ALA A 270 11.55 -53.79 7.50
C ALA A 270 10.96 -54.45 6.24
N ALA A 271 10.94 -53.75 5.11
CA ALA A 271 10.94 -54.37 3.80
C ALA A 271 11.47 -53.38 2.74
N SER A 272 12.52 -53.82 2.07
CA SER A 272 13.29 -53.21 1.00
C SER A 272 12.55 -53.28 -0.34
N ILE A 273 12.56 -52.22 -1.16
CA ILE A 273 12.25 -52.29 -2.61
C ILE A 273 13.19 -51.31 -3.39
N PRO A 274 13.80 -51.75 -4.52
CA PRO A 274 14.98 -51.15 -5.19
C PRO A 274 14.68 -49.98 -6.17
N PRO A 275 15.72 -49.27 -6.69
CA PRO A 275 15.54 -48.12 -7.60
C PRO A 275 15.21 -48.52 -9.04
N GLY A 276 14.30 -47.76 -9.67
CA GLY A 276 13.96 -47.88 -11.09
C GLY A 276 14.91 -47.11 -12.03
N PRO A 277 14.96 -47.46 -13.33
CA PRO A 277 16.02 -47.06 -14.27
C PRO A 277 15.78 -45.70 -14.95
N PRO A 278 16.82 -45.10 -15.57
CA PRO A 278 16.73 -43.80 -16.23
C PRO A 278 16.20 -43.92 -17.66
N SER A 279 15.51 -42.88 -18.13
CA SER A 279 15.18 -42.73 -19.56
C SER A 279 15.49 -41.32 -20.04
N SER A 280 16.09 -41.29 -21.23
CA SER A 280 16.67 -40.16 -21.95
C SER A 280 15.82 -39.80 -23.19
N ILE A 281 16.09 -38.61 -23.76
CA ILE A 281 15.82 -38.13 -25.14
C ILE A 281 14.62 -37.17 -25.31
N SER A 282 14.94 -35.86 -25.25
CA SER A 282 14.85 -34.74 -26.23
C SER A 282 13.73 -34.66 -27.33
N PRO A 283 13.61 -33.55 -28.12
CA PRO A 283 12.40 -32.72 -28.18
C PRO A 283 11.73 -32.68 -29.57
N THR A 284 10.46 -32.24 -29.64
CA THR A 284 9.80 -31.99 -30.94
C THR A 284 9.07 -30.65 -30.95
N MET A 285 9.39 -29.84 -31.97
CA MET A 285 8.72 -28.58 -32.32
C MET A 285 7.38 -28.83 -33.03
N SER A 286 6.41 -27.93 -32.84
CA SER A 286 5.46 -27.40 -33.86
C SER A 286 4.64 -26.27 -33.23
N ARG A 287 4.87 -24.98 -33.51
CA ARG A 287 4.26 -24.17 -34.60
C ARG A 287 2.76 -24.40 -34.82
N PHE A 288 1.94 -23.38 -34.49
CA PHE A 288 0.71 -22.87 -35.16
C PHE A 288 0.36 -21.53 -34.45
N ALA A 289 0.64 -20.34 -35.00
CA ALA A 289 -0.09 -19.58 -36.03
C ALA A 289 -1.60 -19.39 -35.68
N THR A 290 -1.97 -18.25 -35.10
CA THR A 290 -2.64 -17.10 -35.74
C THR A 290 -4.17 -17.25 -35.86
N THR A 291 -4.93 -16.39 -35.16
CA THR A 291 -6.04 -15.61 -35.77
C THR A 291 -6.55 -14.54 -34.81
N ALA A 292 -6.29 -13.29 -35.18
CA ALA A 292 -6.99 -12.12 -34.67
C ALA A 292 -8.39 -12.06 -35.29
N ARG A 293 -9.41 -11.73 -34.49
CA ARG A 293 -10.71 -11.26 -34.98
C ARG A 293 -10.98 -9.88 -34.40
N THR A 294 -10.92 -8.91 -35.29
CA THR A 294 -11.56 -7.59 -35.20
C THR A 294 -13.08 -7.75 -35.15
N TYR A 295 -13.75 -7.02 -34.26
CA TYR A 295 -15.17 -6.70 -34.39
C TYR A 295 -15.32 -5.18 -34.36
N SER A 296 -15.97 -4.66 -35.39
CA SER A 296 -16.38 -3.28 -35.57
C SER A 296 -17.92 -3.21 -35.48
N ALA A 297 -18.37 -2.09 -34.93
CA ALA A 297 -19.70 -1.47 -34.86
C ALA A 297 -20.92 -2.16 -35.51
N CYS A 298 -21.99 -2.23 -34.71
CA CYS A 298 -23.31 -1.63 -34.99
C CYS A 298 -23.80 -0.95 -33.71
#